data_AF-A0A933SQB0-F1
#
_entry.id   AF-A0A933SQB0-F1
#
_cell.length_a   1.000
_cell.length_b   1.000
_cell.length_c   1.000
_cell.angle_alpha   90.00
_cell.angle_beta   90.00
_cell.angle_gamma   90.00
#
_symmetry.space_group_name_H-M   'P 1'
#
loop_
_entity.id
_entity.type
_entity.pdbx_description
1 polymer ?
#
loop_
_entity_poly.entity_id
_entity_poly.type
_entity_poly.pdbx_seq_one_letter_code
_entity_poly.pdbx_strand_id
1 'polypeptide(L)'
;MMPVNPTLKSLLDDLAKNGDAVSIAYAHNYLFEERIAADRQRAYEDDFAPARTDLKAWKESHNGRYCYSKIMMAGNQTPETFSEINRAAFLTGLEESQHVVRLECLDGVLKGSGLTLAELAEHLEIWRERKKPSDDKVTVEDAKAVLEDFCQKWNNERDNRPMFAAFYDEIKEDIEAPDWTSRVRDRLGLSHYDVLYPEKNIPVALMLYPVSKILKGLKKEEKERAFAVPTVLDGDLNTHFFPTPASANYGRTLDLEPDPNCERLVSEILHRRIDYAPDHFLKFGEISTPIPPHARGKALAALRNQHLFCLRYETGMEGFGEDISV
;
A
#
# COMPACT_ATOMS: atom_id res chain seq x y z
N MET A 1 17.44 -4.57 10.60
CA MET A 1 16.94 -5.39 11.73
C MET A 1 17.59 -6.77 11.72
N MET A 2 18.12 -7.24 12.86
CA MET A 2 18.80 -8.54 12.96
C MET A 2 17.89 -9.58 13.65
N PRO A 3 17.48 -10.67 12.96
CA PRO A 3 16.58 -11.68 13.54
C PRO A 3 17.21 -12.38 14.74
N VAL A 4 16.41 -12.64 15.78
CA VAL A 4 16.84 -13.33 17.02
C VAL A 4 16.43 -14.81 17.03
N ASN A 5 15.33 -15.15 16.37
CA ASN A 5 14.84 -16.51 16.19
C ASN A 5 15.76 -17.26 15.22
N PRO A 6 16.31 -18.43 15.61
CA PRO A 6 17.28 -19.14 14.81
C PRO A 6 16.73 -19.63 13.47
N THR A 7 15.45 -20.02 13.41
CA THR A 7 14.81 -20.50 12.17
C THR A 7 14.63 -19.35 11.18
N LEU A 8 14.11 -18.21 11.64
CA LEU A 8 13.95 -17.03 10.80
C LEU A 8 15.32 -16.50 10.34
N LYS A 9 16.29 -16.43 11.24
CA LYS A 9 17.66 -16.02 10.93
C LYS A 9 18.29 -16.90 9.85
N SER A 10 18.24 -18.22 10.02
CA SER A 10 18.80 -19.15 9.04
C SER A 10 18.10 -19.04 7.68
N LEU A 11 16.79 -18.82 7.66
CA LEU A 11 16.03 -18.60 6.42
C LEU A 11 16.49 -17.32 5.72
N LEU A 12 16.54 -16.19 6.43
CA LEU A 12 16.92 -14.90 5.86
C LEU A 12 18.38 -14.91 5.36
N ASP A 13 19.29 -15.53 6.12
CA ASP A 13 20.69 -15.71 5.73
C ASP A 13 20.82 -16.52 4.41
N ASP A 14 20.01 -17.58 4.23
CA ASP A 14 20.01 -18.39 3.01
C ASP A 14 19.38 -17.66 1.82
N LEU A 15 18.21 -17.02 2.02
CA LEU A 15 17.54 -16.25 0.97
C LEU A 15 18.42 -15.10 0.45
N ALA A 16 19.12 -14.39 1.34
CA ALA A 16 19.98 -13.27 0.96
C ALA A 16 21.25 -13.72 0.19
N LYS A 17 21.81 -14.90 0.52
CA LYS A 17 23.07 -15.38 -0.07
C LYS A 17 22.91 -16.26 -1.29
N ASN A 18 21.87 -17.10 -1.29
CA ASN A 18 21.70 -18.17 -2.28
C ASN A 18 20.40 -18.03 -3.08
N GLY A 19 19.55 -17.04 -2.76
CA GLY A 19 18.27 -16.83 -3.42
C GLY A 19 18.38 -16.24 -4.83
N ASP A 20 17.28 -16.32 -5.58
CA ASP A 20 17.09 -15.48 -6.75
C ASP A 20 16.70 -14.04 -6.35
N ALA A 21 16.60 -13.13 -7.32
CA ALA A 21 16.25 -11.73 -7.06
C ALA A 21 14.97 -11.54 -6.22
N VAL A 22 13.98 -12.42 -6.40
CA VAL A 22 12.70 -12.40 -5.67
C VAL A 22 12.91 -12.84 -4.22
N SER A 23 13.66 -13.92 -4.00
CA SER A 23 13.99 -14.44 -2.67
C SER A 23 14.84 -13.47 -1.87
N ILE A 24 15.86 -12.88 -2.51
CA ILE A 24 16.71 -11.85 -1.92
C ILE A 24 15.88 -10.62 -1.54
N ALA A 25 14.93 -10.18 -2.39
CA ALA A 25 14.06 -9.05 -2.08
C ALA A 25 13.26 -9.25 -0.78
N TYR A 26 12.70 -10.46 -0.54
CA TYR A 26 12.03 -10.76 0.73
C TYR A 26 12.98 -10.65 1.93
N ALA A 27 14.19 -11.18 1.80
CA ALA A 27 15.18 -11.12 2.87
C ALA A 27 15.61 -9.67 3.16
N HIS A 28 15.95 -8.91 2.12
CA HIS A 28 16.36 -7.51 2.22
C HIS A 28 15.28 -6.65 2.87
N ASN A 29 14.00 -6.88 2.55
CA ASN A 29 12.91 -6.13 3.19
C ASN A 29 12.88 -6.30 4.71
N TYR A 30 13.22 -7.49 5.21
CA TYR A 30 13.30 -7.71 6.65
C TYR A 30 14.62 -7.18 7.24
N LEU A 31 15.73 -7.46 6.59
CA LEU A 31 17.08 -7.15 7.08
C LEU A 31 17.37 -5.64 7.08
N PHE A 32 16.85 -4.89 6.11
CA PHE A 32 17.09 -3.45 5.98
C PHE A 32 16.12 -2.59 6.80
N GLU A 33 15.12 -3.20 7.43
CA GLU A 33 14.17 -2.46 8.24
C GLU A 33 14.84 -1.87 9.50
N GLU A 34 14.63 -0.58 9.74
CA GLU A 34 15.23 0.20 10.83
C GLU A 34 14.18 0.77 11.81
N ARG A 35 12.89 0.80 11.44
CA ARG A 35 11.79 1.40 12.24
C ARG A 35 11.06 0.42 13.13
N ILE A 36 11.35 -0.87 13.04
CA ILE A 36 10.77 -1.85 13.95
C ILE A 36 11.52 -1.81 15.27
N ALA A 37 10.81 -1.40 16.33
CA ALA A 37 11.35 -1.46 17.68
C ALA A 37 11.65 -2.91 18.11
N ALA A 38 12.70 -3.08 18.92
CA ALA A 38 13.14 -4.40 19.35
C ALA A 38 12.05 -5.23 20.06
N ASP A 39 11.13 -4.58 20.78
CA ASP A 39 9.99 -5.27 21.41
C ASP A 39 8.98 -5.79 20.37
N ARG A 40 8.68 -5.00 19.33
CA ARG A 40 7.79 -5.43 18.23
C ARG A 40 8.41 -6.59 17.47
N GLN A 41 9.71 -6.50 17.18
CA GLN A 41 10.45 -7.58 16.55
C GLN A 41 10.38 -8.87 17.38
N ARG A 42 10.70 -8.80 18.68
CA ARG A 42 10.65 -9.97 19.56
C ARG A 42 9.26 -10.58 19.61
N ALA A 43 8.22 -9.76 19.80
CA ALA A 43 6.84 -10.24 19.82
C ALA A 43 6.45 -10.93 18.50
N TYR A 44 6.87 -10.38 17.36
CA TYR A 44 6.68 -11.02 16.06
C TYR A 44 7.41 -12.36 15.97
N GLU A 45 8.67 -12.41 16.36
CA GLU A 45 9.50 -13.62 16.22
C GLU A 45 9.14 -14.73 17.21
N ASP A 46 8.73 -14.39 18.43
CA ASP A 46 8.33 -15.35 19.46
C ASP A 46 7.02 -16.06 19.07
N ASP A 47 6.04 -15.31 18.54
CA ASP A 47 4.70 -15.85 18.23
C ASP A 47 4.57 -16.33 16.77
N PHE A 48 5.32 -15.73 15.84
CA PHE A 48 5.10 -15.87 14.39
C PHE A 48 6.36 -16.19 13.58
N ALA A 49 7.46 -16.62 14.20
CA ALA A 49 8.55 -17.22 13.44
C ALA A 49 8.07 -18.42 12.62
N PRO A 50 8.66 -18.67 11.43
CA PRO A 50 8.33 -19.82 10.62
C PRO A 50 8.70 -21.13 11.32
N ALA A 51 7.91 -22.18 11.10
CA ALA A 51 8.18 -23.50 11.65
C ALA A 51 9.36 -24.22 10.96
N ARG A 52 9.77 -23.76 9.78
CA ARG A 52 10.85 -24.32 8.97
C ARG A 52 11.63 -23.20 8.28
N THR A 53 12.87 -23.49 7.88
CA THR A 53 13.76 -22.58 7.15
C THR A 53 13.42 -22.55 5.66
N ASP A 54 12.17 -22.27 5.31
CA ASP A 54 11.74 -22.14 3.91
C ASP A 54 10.74 -21.00 3.72
N LEU A 55 10.76 -20.36 2.54
CA LEU A 55 9.92 -19.19 2.24
C LEU A 55 8.42 -19.50 2.33
N LYS A 56 8.02 -20.74 2.04
CA LYS A 56 6.61 -21.15 2.14
C LYS A 56 6.14 -21.14 3.60
N ALA A 57 6.91 -21.73 4.50
CA ALA A 57 6.62 -21.71 5.94
C ALA A 57 6.61 -20.28 6.50
N TRP A 58 7.46 -19.39 5.97
CA TRP A 58 7.43 -17.98 6.36
C TRP A 58 6.19 -17.24 5.86
N LYS A 59 5.78 -17.43 4.61
CA LYS A 59 4.52 -16.88 4.08
C LYS A 59 3.29 -17.40 4.84
N GLU A 60 3.25 -18.69 5.14
CA GLU A 60 2.18 -19.28 5.96
C GLU A 60 2.12 -18.66 7.36
N SER A 61 3.28 -18.42 7.98
CA SER A 61 3.33 -17.81 9.30
C SER A 61 2.99 -16.31 9.28
N HIS A 62 3.64 -15.56 8.40
CA HIS A 62 3.50 -14.11 8.30
C HIS A 62 2.12 -13.74 7.75
N ASN A 63 1.84 -14.07 6.48
CA ASN A 63 0.58 -13.68 5.84
C ASN A 63 -0.59 -14.43 6.48
N GLY A 64 -0.44 -15.73 6.72
CA GLY A 64 -1.54 -16.59 7.18
C GLY A 64 -1.89 -16.49 8.67
N ARG A 65 -0.96 -16.01 9.53
CA ARG A 65 -1.23 -15.88 10.98
C ARG A 65 -0.99 -14.47 11.49
N TYR A 66 0.19 -13.90 11.27
CA TYR A 66 0.52 -12.58 11.81
C TYR A 66 -0.38 -11.49 11.20
N CYS A 67 -0.44 -11.35 9.87
CA CYS A 67 -1.27 -10.34 9.22
C CYS A 67 -2.74 -10.45 9.64
N TYR A 68 -3.31 -11.66 9.66
CA TYR A 68 -4.69 -11.88 10.09
C TYR A 68 -4.95 -11.52 11.56
N SER A 69 -3.98 -11.75 12.46
CA SER A 69 -4.19 -11.59 13.90
C SER A 69 -3.77 -10.22 14.44
N LYS A 70 -2.92 -9.48 13.71
CA LYS A 70 -2.33 -8.21 14.16
C LYS A 70 -2.63 -7.03 13.24
N ILE A 71 -2.86 -7.26 11.95
CA ILE A 71 -2.99 -6.20 10.94
C ILE A 71 -4.43 -6.09 10.43
N MET A 72 -5.04 -7.20 10.01
CA MET A 72 -6.40 -7.28 9.47
C MET A 72 -7.45 -7.34 10.58
N MET A 73 -7.48 -6.30 11.42
CA MET A 73 -8.33 -6.26 12.61
C MET A 73 -9.79 -5.95 12.26
N ALA A 74 -10.75 -6.58 12.93
CA ALA A 74 -12.18 -6.33 12.72
C ALA A 74 -12.79 -5.42 13.80
N GLY A 75 -13.97 -4.87 13.50
CA GLY A 75 -14.78 -4.11 14.47
C GLY A 75 -14.06 -2.87 15.00
N ASN A 76 -13.96 -2.74 16.33
CA ASN A 76 -13.30 -1.59 16.97
C ASN A 76 -11.82 -1.83 17.32
N GLN A 77 -11.25 -2.95 16.87
CA GLN A 77 -9.86 -3.28 17.18
C GLN A 77 -8.89 -2.45 16.32
N THR A 78 -7.78 -2.03 16.93
CA THR A 78 -6.74 -1.24 16.25
C THR A 78 -5.62 -2.16 15.78
N PRO A 79 -5.22 -2.11 14.50
CA PRO A 79 -4.05 -2.82 14.00
C PRO A 79 -2.78 -2.49 14.79
N GLU A 80 -1.86 -3.44 14.86
CA GLU A 80 -0.57 -3.28 15.52
C GLU A 80 0.22 -2.07 14.98
N THR A 81 0.07 -1.80 13.67
CA THR A 81 0.61 -0.62 12.97
C THR A 81 0.30 0.71 13.66
N PHE A 82 -0.89 0.85 14.26
CA PHE A 82 -1.33 2.06 14.96
C PHE A 82 -1.40 1.85 16.47
N SER A 83 -0.75 0.80 16.96
CA SER A 83 -0.63 0.49 18.38
C SER A 83 0.72 0.95 18.91
N GLU A 84 0.80 1.12 20.23
CA GLU A 84 1.95 1.68 20.92
C GLU A 84 3.28 0.95 20.65
N ILE A 85 3.22 -0.36 20.37
CA ILE A 85 4.41 -1.16 20.04
C ILE A 85 5.10 -0.69 18.74
N ASN A 86 4.39 0.05 17.89
CA ASN A 86 4.89 0.61 16.63
C ASN A 86 5.26 2.10 16.73
N ARG A 87 5.43 2.66 17.93
CA ARG A 87 5.73 4.09 18.14
C ARG A 87 6.89 4.60 17.26
N ALA A 88 7.92 3.78 17.06
CA ALA A 88 9.11 4.16 16.27
C ALA A 88 8.79 4.47 14.79
N ALA A 89 7.67 3.95 14.26
CA ALA A 89 7.23 4.22 12.91
C ALA A 89 6.09 5.25 12.84
N PHE A 90 5.63 5.81 13.96
CA PHE A 90 4.54 6.79 13.94
C PHE A 90 4.93 8.06 13.18
N LEU A 91 4.00 8.54 12.37
CA LEU A 91 4.13 9.76 11.62
C LEU A 91 3.20 10.81 12.23
N THR A 92 3.74 11.94 12.64
CA THR A 92 3.00 13.03 13.30
C THR A 92 3.23 14.36 12.60
N GLY A 93 2.34 15.31 12.81
CA GLY A 93 2.49 16.67 12.27
C GLY A 93 2.17 16.82 10.77
N LEU A 94 1.42 15.89 10.18
CA LEU A 94 0.88 16.08 8.83
C LEU A 94 -0.11 17.24 8.80
N GLU A 95 -0.03 18.05 7.74
CA GLU A 95 -0.90 19.21 7.55
C GLU A 95 -2.34 18.77 7.27
N GLU A 96 -3.32 19.30 8.01
CA GLU A 96 -4.71 18.83 7.94
C GLU A 96 -5.37 19.06 6.57
N SER A 97 -4.89 20.05 5.80
CA SER A 97 -5.34 20.33 4.43
C SER A 97 -4.58 19.54 3.36
N GLN A 98 -3.51 18.83 3.70
CA GLN A 98 -2.77 18.01 2.75
C GLN A 98 -3.66 16.86 2.27
N HIS A 99 -3.66 16.62 0.96
CA HIS A 99 -4.46 15.56 0.36
C HIS A 99 -3.64 14.29 0.20
N VAL A 100 -4.22 13.18 0.62
CA VAL A 100 -3.69 11.85 0.39
C VAL A 100 -4.49 11.16 -0.70
N VAL A 101 -3.80 10.33 -1.47
CA VAL A 101 -4.35 9.59 -2.58
C VAL A 101 -4.04 8.11 -2.43
N ARG A 102 -4.99 7.25 -2.79
CA ARG A 102 -4.77 5.81 -2.86
C ARG A 102 -5.60 5.15 -3.93
N LEU A 103 -5.08 4.03 -4.46
CA LEU A 103 -5.76 3.20 -5.43
C LEU A 103 -6.39 2.00 -4.71
N GLU A 104 -7.68 1.76 -4.96
CA GLU A 104 -8.41 0.63 -4.40
C GLU A 104 -8.91 -0.29 -5.52
N CYS A 105 -8.70 -1.59 -5.35
CA CYS A 105 -9.33 -2.60 -6.19
C CYS A 105 -10.81 -2.77 -5.81
N LEU A 106 -11.67 -2.77 -6.83
CA LEU A 106 -13.12 -2.88 -6.70
C LEU A 106 -13.67 -4.29 -6.96
N ASP A 107 -12.82 -5.27 -7.30
CA ASP A 107 -13.25 -6.62 -7.67
C ASP A 107 -14.17 -7.28 -6.64
N GLY A 108 -13.87 -7.11 -5.36
CA GLY A 108 -14.66 -7.69 -4.27
C GLY A 108 -16.04 -7.03 -4.18
N VAL A 109 -16.05 -5.70 -4.02
CA VAL A 109 -17.28 -4.93 -3.77
C VAL A 109 -18.21 -4.90 -4.99
N LEU A 110 -17.68 -4.90 -6.22
CA LEU A 110 -18.50 -4.91 -7.44
C LEU A 110 -19.28 -6.23 -7.61
N LYS A 111 -18.68 -7.37 -7.23
CA LYS A 111 -19.37 -8.67 -7.30
C LYS A 111 -20.62 -8.72 -6.41
N GLY A 112 -20.63 -7.97 -5.30
CA GLY A 112 -21.75 -7.90 -4.36
C GLY A 112 -22.69 -6.71 -4.56
N SER A 113 -22.29 -5.69 -5.32
CA SER A 113 -23.06 -4.44 -5.43
C SER A 113 -24.22 -4.50 -6.42
N GLY A 114 -24.11 -5.35 -7.45
CA GLY A 114 -25.03 -5.34 -8.60
C GLY A 114 -24.79 -4.18 -9.57
N LEU A 115 -23.71 -3.42 -9.37
CA LEU A 115 -23.29 -2.31 -10.23
C LEU A 115 -22.06 -2.72 -11.04
N THR A 116 -21.96 -2.20 -12.25
CA THR A 116 -20.76 -2.22 -13.09
C THR A 116 -19.88 -1.00 -12.79
N LEU A 117 -18.60 -1.08 -13.17
CA LEU A 117 -17.69 0.06 -13.07
C LEU A 117 -18.18 1.26 -13.91
N ALA A 118 -18.77 1.00 -15.08
CA ALA A 118 -19.29 2.03 -15.97
C ALA A 118 -20.47 2.78 -15.34
N GLU A 119 -21.38 2.07 -14.65
CA GLU A 119 -22.49 2.67 -13.90
C GLU A 119 -21.97 3.54 -12.74
N LEU A 120 -20.97 3.07 -11.98
CA LEU A 120 -20.35 3.88 -10.92
C LEU A 120 -19.71 5.16 -11.47
N ALA A 121 -18.98 5.05 -12.58
CA ALA A 121 -18.37 6.21 -13.25
C ALA A 121 -19.44 7.20 -13.75
N GLU A 122 -20.54 6.69 -14.32
CA GLU A 122 -21.66 7.53 -14.75
C GLU A 122 -22.33 8.24 -13.58
N HIS A 123 -22.64 7.53 -12.49
CA HIS A 123 -23.23 8.15 -11.30
C HIS A 123 -22.31 9.21 -10.66
N LEU A 124 -21.00 8.99 -10.67
CA LEU A 124 -20.03 10.00 -10.19
C LEU A 124 -20.07 11.28 -11.03
N GLU A 125 -20.12 11.15 -12.36
CA GLU A 125 -20.17 12.32 -13.25
C GLU A 125 -21.52 13.03 -13.25
N ILE A 126 -22.63 12.29 -13.05
CA ILE A 126 -23.97 12.89 -12.83
C ILE A 126 -24.00 13.65 -11.51
N TRP A 127 -23.54 13.03 -10.41
CA TRP A 127 -23.52 13.67 -9.10
C TRP A 127 -22.65 14.94 -9.06
N ARG A 128 -21.58 14.96 -9.86
CA ARG A 128 -20.71 16.15 -10.04
C ARG A 128 -21.25 17.17 -11.05
N GLU A 129 -22.42 16.95 -11.61
CA GLU A 129 -23.04 17.79 -12.63
C GLU A 129 -22.17 17.97 -13.90
N ARG A 130 -21.29 17.00 -14.18
CA ARG A 130 -20.39 16.99 -15.35
C ARG A 130 -20.97 16.22 -16.53
N LYS A 131 -21.95 15.36 -16.28
CA LYS A 131 -22.67 14.57 -17.29
C LYS A 131 -24.17 14.69 -17.04
N LYS A 132 -24.95 14.84 -18.12
CA LYS A 132 -26.41 14.70 -18.03
C LYS A 132 -26.77 13.22 -17.88
N PRO A 133 -27.77 12.88 -17.04
CA PRO A 133 -28.29 11.54 -16.97
C PRO A 133 -28.69 11.00 -18.34
N SER A 134 -28.40 9.74 -18.60
CA SER A 134 -28.82 9.04 -19.83
C SER A 134 -30.33 8.73 -19.83
N ASP A 135 -30.93 8.58 -18.65
CA ASP A 135 -32.37 8.54 -18.42
C ASP A 135 -32.80 9.85 -17.73
N ASP A 136 -33.72 10.60 -18.37
CA ASP A 136 -34.25 11.88 -17.87
C ASP A 136 -34.92 11.77 -16.49
N LYS A 137 -35.20 10.56 -16.00
CA LYS A 137 -35.74 10.30 -14.66
C LYS A 137 -34.69 10.27 -13.56
N VAL A 138 -33.43 10.03 -13.89
CA VAL A 138 -32.35 9.95 -12.90
C VAL A 138 -31.93 11.36 -12.50
N THR A 139 -31.98 11.66 -11.22
CA THR A 139 -31.57 12.95 -10.66
C THR A 139 -30.14 12.94 -10.12
N VAL A 140 -29.61 14.12 -9.78
CA VAL A 140 -28.32 14.26 -9.07
C VAL A 140 -28.40 13.58 -7.70
N GLU A 141 -29.55 13.69 -7.04
CA GLU A 141 -29.86 13.07 -5.76
C GLU A 141 -29.90 11.54 -5.86
N ASP A 142 -30.49 10.98 -6.93
CA ASP A 142 -30.49 9.54 -7.16
C ASP A 142 -29.07 9.01 -7.38
N ALA A 143 -28.26 9.71 -8.19
CA ALA A 143 -26.88 9.33 -8.42
C ALA A 143 -26.04 9.36 -7.14
N LYS A 144 -26.25 10.38 -6.30
CA LYS A 144 -25.62 10.46 -4.98
C LYS A 144 -26.04 9.30 -4.09
N ALA A 145 -27.34 8.99 -4.02
CA ALA A 145 -27.87 7.90 -3.19
C ALA A 145 -27.29 6.53 -3.59
N VAL A 146 -27.12 6.27 -4.89
CA VAL A 146 -26.46 5.05 -5.38
C VAL A 146 -25.00 4.97 -4.89
N LEU A 147 -24.24 6.06 -4.99
CA LEU A 147 -22.85 6.11 -4.50
C LEU A 147 -22.75 5.96 -2.97
N GLU A 148 -23.70 6.53 -2.22
CA GLU A 148 -23.78 6.39 -0.76
C GLU A 148 -24.08 4.94 -0.36
N ASP A 149 -25.05 4.27 -1.01
CA ASP A 149 -25.35 2.86 -0.78
C ASP A 149 -24.16 1.95 -1.12
N PHE A 150 -23.48 2.24 -2.25
CA PHE A 150 -22.25 1.54 -2.61
C PHE A 150 -21.15 1.71 -1.54
N CYS A 151 -20.91 2.93 -1.07
CA CYS A 151 -19.94 3.19 0.00
C CYS A 151 -20.33 2.48 1.30
N GLN A 152 -21.62 2.49 1.66
CA GLN A 152 -22.11 1.84 2.88
C GLN A 152 -21.88 0.33 2.85
N LYS A 153 -22.23 -0.33 1.72
CA LYS A 153 -21.95 -1.75 1.50
C LYS A 153 -20.45 -2.03 1.61
N TRP A 154 -19.64 -1.25 0.93
CA TRP A 154 -18.19 -1.43 0.96
C TRP A 154 -17.61 -1.26 2.36
N ASN A 155 -18.00 -0.21 3.09
CA ASN A 155 -17.53 0.04 4.45
C ASN A 155 -17.90 -1.10 5.40
N ASN A 156 -19.07 -1.72 5.24
CA ASN A 156 -19.52 -2.84 6.07
C ASN A 156 -18.71 -4.13 5.84
N GLU A 157 -18.10 -4.30 4.66
CA GLU A 157 -17.32 -5.49 4.32
C GLU A 157 -15.82 -5.36 4.66
N ARG A 158 -15.33 -4.12 4.84
CA ARG A 158 -13.90 -3.84 5.05
C ARG A 158 -13.49 -4.02 6.51
N ASP A 159 -12.34 -4.66 6.71
CA ASP A 159 -11.62 -4.65 7.99
C ASP A 159 -10.84 -3.34 8.21
N ASN A 160 -10.18 -3.23 9.37
CA ASN A 160 -9.39 -2.08 9.79
C ASN A 160 -7.94 -2.10 9.32
N ARG A 161 -7.56 -2.90 8.32
CA ARG A 161 -6.17 -2.95 7.86
C ARG A 161 -5.62 -1.55 7.54
N PRO A 162 -4.33 -1.31 7.79
CA PRO A 162 -3.68 -0.04 7.44
C PRO A 162 -3.92 0.32 5.98
N MET A 163 -4.28 1.58 5.74
CA MET A 163 -4.52 2.09 4.41
C MET A 163 -3.24 2.73 3.88
N PHE A 164 -2.62 2.08 2.89
CA PHE A 164 -1.55 2.68 2.09
C PHE A 164 -2.08 3.91 1.34
N ALA A 165 -1.30 4.98 1.36
CA ALA A 165 -1.52 6.19 0.58
C ALA A 165 -0.21 6.89 0.22
N ALA A 166 -0.29 7.74 -0.78
CA ALA A 166 0.73 8.72 -1.16
C ALA A 166 0.17 10.14 -1.04
N PHE A 167 1.01 11.16 -1.18
CA PHE A 167 0.54 12.54 -1.28
C PHE A 167 0.10 12.85 -2.73
N TYR A 168 -1.05 13.50 -2.85
CA TYR A 168 -1.66 13.78 -4.17
C TYR A 168 -0.72 14.56 -5.10
N ASP A 169 -0.04 15.57 -4.57
CA ASP A 169 0.81 16.46 -5.36
C ASP A 169 2.02 15.74 -5.98
N GLU A 170 2.51 14.66 -5.38
CA GLU A 170 3.68 13.91 -5.86
C GLU A 170 3.36 13.01 -7.07
N ILE A 171 2.09 12.68 -7.30
CA ILE A 171 1.66 11.79 -8.39
C ILE A 171 0.58 12.42 -9.29
N LYS A 172 0.39 13.74 -9.17
CA LYS A 172 -0.66 14.47 -9.89
C LYS A 172 -0.54 14.30 -11.41
N GLU A 173 0.68 14.37 -11.94
CA GLU A 173 0.94 14.19 -13.36
C GLU A 173 0.54 12.79 -13.86
N ASP A 174 0.80 11.76 -13.05
CA ASP A 174 0.40 10.38 -13.36
C ASP A 174 -1.13 10.22 -13.37
N ILE A 175 -1.83 10.91 -12.46
CA ILE A 175 -3.30 10.90 -12.36
C ILE A 175 -3.98 11.60 -13.55
N GLU A 176 -3.37 12.67 -14.05
CA GLU A 176 -3.90 13.48 -15.15
C GLU A 176 -3.68 12.82 -16.53
N ALA A 177 -2.75 11.86 -16.62
CA ALA A 177 -2.45 11.15 -17.86
C ALA A 177 -3.65 10.32 -18.37
N PRO A 178 -3.78 10.11 -19.70
CA PRO A 178 -4.83 9.25 -20.26
C PRO A 178 -4.76 7.79 -19.79
N ASP A 179 -3.55 7.28 -19.58
CA ASP A 179 -3.20 5.92 -19.12
C ASP A 179 -2.96 5.86 -17.60
N TRP A 180 -3.61 6.76 -16.83
CA TRP A 180 -3.37 6.93 -15.41
C TRP A 180 -3.48 5.66 -14.56
N THR A 181 -4.32 4.68 -14.94
CA THR A 181 -4.53 3.47 -14.13
C THR A 181 -3.25 2.65 -13.99
N SER A 182 -2.56 2.39 -15.10
CA SER A 182 -1.27 1.69 -15.10
C SER A 182 -0.16 2.56 -14.53
N ARG A 183 -0.13 3.86 -14.86
CA ARG A 183 0.89 4.78 -14.32
C ARG A 183 0.83 4.87 -12.80
N VAL A 184 -0.35 5.15 -12.22
CA VAL A 184 -0.53 5.23 -10.77
C VAL A 184 -0.24 3.90 -10.11
N ARG A 185 -0.65 2.76 -10.70
CA ARG A 185 -0.28 1.43 -10.20
C ARG A 185 1.25 1.28 -10.12
N ASP A 186 1.95 1.58 -11.20
CA ASP A 186 3.40 1.38 -11.32
C ASP A 186 4.15 2.33 -10.37
N ARG A 187 3.75 3.61 -10.37
CA ARG A 187 4.27 4.66 -9.48
C ARG A 187 4.20 4.31 -8.01
N LEU A 188 3.09 3.69 -7.61
CA LEU A 188 2.81 3.33 -6.22
C LEU A 188 3.32 1.93 -5.85
N GLY A 189 4.04 1.24 -6.74
CA GLY A 189 4.59 -0.08 -6.47
C GLY A 189 3.54 -1.18 -6.27
N LEU A 190 2.34 -1.00 -6.85
CA LEU A 190 1.18 -1.89 -6.62
C LEU A 190 1.25 -3.15 -7.50
N SER A 191 2.34 -3.92 -7.35
CA SER A 191 2.62 -5.09 -8.18
C SER A 191 1.61 -6.22 -8.05
N HIS A 192 0.79 -6.21 -6.99
CA HIS A 192 -0.30 -7.16 -6.80
C HIS A 192 -1.51 -6.85 -7.71
N TYR A 193 -1.56 -5.69 -8.35
CA TYR A 193 -2.51 -5.38 -9.42
C TYR A 193 -1.95 -5.77 -10.78
N ASP A 194 -1.61 -7.04 -10.90
CA ASP A 194 -1.03 -7.62 -12.12
C ASP A 194 -2.10 -8.32 -12.96
N VAL A 195 -2.34 -7.80 -14.16
CA VAL A 195 -3.21 -8.42 -15.16
C VAL A 195 -2.46 -9.59 -15.81
N LEU A 196 -2.56 -10.76 -15.18
CA LEU A 196 -1.95 -11.99 -15.68
C LEU A 196 -2.68 -12.59 -16.89
N TYR A 197 -3.95 -12.23 -17.06
CA TYR A 197 -4.83 -12.76 -18.10
C TYR A 197 -5.46 -11.61 -18.88
N PRO A 198 -5.30 -11.54 -20.22
CA PRO A 198 -5.79 -10.42 -21.04
C PRO A 198 -7.29 -10.13 -20.90
N GLU A 199 -8.09 -11.13 -20.54
CA GLU A 199 -9.54 -11.00 -20.36
C GLU A 199 -9.98 -10.53 -18.98
N LYS A 200 -9.04 -10.26 -18.05
CA LYS A 200 -9.32 -9.87 -16.67
C LYS A 200 -8.71 -8.52 -16.32
N ASN A 201 -9.40 -7.47 -16.70
CA ASN A 201 -9.10 -6.13 -16.20
C ASN A 201 -9.39 -6.04 -14.69
N ILE A 202 -8.63 -5.22 -13.98
CA ILE A 202 -8.83 -4.95 -12.55
C ILE A 202 -9.56 -3.62 -12.42
N PRO A 203 -10.84 -3.59 -12.01
CA PRO A 203 -11.56 -2.36 -11.78
C PRO A 203 -11.01 -1.66 -10.53
N VAL A 204 -10.73 -0.37 -10.64
CA VAL A 204 -10.11 0.42 -9.58
C VAL A 204 -10.83 1.75 -9.35
N ALA A 205 -10.79 2.20 -8.10
CA ALA A 205 -11.14 3.56 -7.70
C ALA A 205 -9.88 4.29 -7.22
N LEU A 206 -9.66 5.49 -7.74
CA LEU A 206 -8.70 6.44 -7.19
C LEU A 206 -9.41 7.26 -6.12
N MET A 207 -8.95 7.15 -4.88
CA MET A 207 -9.52 7.83 -3.72
C MET A 207 -8.68 9.06 -3.37
N LEU A 208 -9.31 10.19 -3.08
CA LEU A 208 -8.67 11.45 -2.69
C LEU A 208 -9.42 12.06 -1.50
N TYR A 209 -8.70 12.37 -0.43
CA TYR A 209 -9.28 13.04 0.74
C TYR A 209 -8.20 13.73 1.57
N PRO A 210 -8.55 14.78 2.34
CA PRO A 210 -7.58 15.49 3.17
C PRO A 210 -7.23 14.71 4.44
N VAL A 211 -6.05 14.97 5.01
CA VAL A 211 -5.61 14.45 6.32
C VAL A 211 -6.63 14.71 7.42
N SER A 212 -7.28 15.88 7.41
CA SER A 212 -8.38 16.21 8.33
C SER A 212 -9.50 15.17 8.35
N LYS A 213 -9.78 14.50 7.22
CA LYS A 213 -10.80 13.44 7.17
C LYS A 213 -10.41 12.23 8.01
N ILE A 214 -9.13 11.89 8.05
CA ILE A 214 -8.58 10.76 8.81
C ILE A 214 -8.55 11.09 10.30
N LEU A 215 -8.24 12.34 10.64
CA LEU A 215 -8.17 12.81 12.03
C LEU A 215 -9.55 13.09 12.64
N LYS A 216 -10.59 13.19 11.81
CA LYS A 216 -11.95 13.56 12.24
C LYS A 216 -12.49 12.54 13.25
N GLY A 217 -12.88 13.03 14.42
CA GLY A 217 -13.48 12.21 15.48
C GLY A 217 -12.47 11.48 16.37
N LEU A 218 -11.17 11.53 16.07
CA LEU A 218 -10.12 10.93 16.91
C LEU A 218 -9.78 11.82 18.11
N LYS A 219 -9.55 11.18 19.27
CA LYS A 219 -8.97 11.86 20.44
C LYS A 219 -7.50 12.20 20.23
N LYS A 220 -6.94 13.08 21.05
CA LYS A 220 -5.55 13.55 20.91
C LYS A 220 -4.55 12.40 20.80
N GLU A 221 -4.62 11.43 21.70
CA GLU A 221 -3.72 10.27 21.73
C GLU A 221 -3.89 9.37 20.49
N GLU A 222 -5.11 9.34 19.93
CA GLU A 222 -5.39 8.60 18.71
C GLU A 222 -4.90 9.30 17.45
N LYS A 223 -4.86 10.63 17.44
CA LYS A 223 -4.30 11.43 16.35
C LYS A 223 -2.78 11.23 16.25
N GLU A 224 -2.09 11.10 17.38
CA GLU A 224 -0.63 10.87 17.44
C GLU A 224 -0.21 9.51 16.84
N ARG A 225 -1.16 8.59 16.69
CA ARG A 225 -0.96 7.25 16.08
C ARG A 225 -1.86 7.00 14.88
N ALA A 226 -2.40 8.06 14.26
CA ALA A 226 -3.30 7.95 13.12
C ALA A 226 -2.56 7.58 11.82
N PHE A 227 -1.25 7.83 11.78
CA PHE A 227 -0.38 7.61 10.65
C PHE A 227 0.90 6.89 11.06
N ALA A 228 1.46 6.12 10.13
CA ALA A 228 2.74 5.46 10.30
C ALA A 228 3.52 5.45 8.97
N VAL A 229 4.84 5.42 9.06
CA VAL A 229 5.71 5.00 7.96
C VAL A 229 5.59 3.48 7.84
N PRO A 230 5.27 2.92 6.67
CA PRO A 230 5.14 1.47 6.50
C PRO A 230 6.43 0.74 6.84
N THR A 231 6.28 -0.39 7.52
CA THR A 231 7.36 -1.34 7.82
C THR A 231 7.07 -2.69 7.17
N VAL A 232 8.09 -3.56 7.12
CA VAL A 232 7.94 -4.95 6.63
C VAL A 232 6.89 -5.79 7.39
N LEU A 233 6.39 -5.31 8.53
CA LEU A 233 5.39 -5.98 9.36
C LEU A 233 3.99 -5.35 9.27
N ASP A 234 3.72 -4.44 8.34
CA ASP A 234 2.41 -3.76 8.24
C ASP A 234 1.51 -4.29 7.12
N GLY A 235 1.91 -5.37 6.46
CA GLY A 235 1.13 -6.04 5.42
C GLY A 235 1.76 -7.37 5.04
N ASP A 236 1.19 -8.04 4.05
CA ASP A 236 1.73 -9.30 3.53
C ASP A 236 3.16 -9.15 3.01
N LEU A 237 3.93 -10.25 3.03
CA LEU A 237 5.25 -10.28 2.39
C LEU A 237 5.13 -9.87 0.92
N ASN A 238 5.74 -8.73 0.58
CA ASN A 238 5.69 -8.13 -0.74
C ASN A 238 7.12 -7.83 -1.22
N THR A 239 7.50 -8.35 -2.39
CA THR A 239 8.82 -8.08 -3.00
C THR A 239 8.99 -6.66 -3.52
N HIS A 240 7.89 -5.92 -3.66
CA HIS A 240 7.88 -4.54 -4.12
C HIS A 240 7.67 -3.53 -3.00
N PHE A 241 7.61 -3.99 -1.75
CA PHE A 241 7.94 -3.14 -0.61
C PHE A 241 9.47 -2.97 -0.55
N PHE A 242 9.95 -1.81 -0.10
CA PHE A 242 11.37 -1.55 0.15
C PHE A 242 11.51 -0.65 1.40
N PRO A 243 12.22 -1.08 2.45
CA PRO A 243 12.40 -0.26 3.65
C PRO A 243 13.16 1.04 3.35
N THR A 244 12.77 2.15 3.97
CA THR A 244 13.57 3.38 3.89
C THR A 244 14.51 3.51 5.09
N PRO A 245 15.63 4.26 4.99
CA PRO A 245 16.46 4.57 6.15
C PRO A 245 15.66 5.30 7.23
N ALA A 246 15.90 5.04 8.52
CA ALA A 246 15.16 5.66 9.63
C ALA A 246 15.21 7.20 9.65
N SER A 247 16.22 7.79 9.01
CA SER A 247 16.36 9.24 8.83
C SER A 247 15.36 9.85 7.84
N ALA A 248 14.73 9.05 6.98
CA ALA A 248 13.71 9.53 6.04
C ALA A 248 12.39 9.83 6.77
N ASN A 249 11.72 10.93 6.38
CA ASN A 249 10.44 11.34 6.98
C ASN A 249 9.28 10.40 6.62
N TYR A 250 9.36 9.73 5.47
CA TYR A 250 8.31 8.87 4.93
C TYR A 250 8.90 7.53 4.45
N GLY A 251 8.02 6.58 4.16
CA GLY A 251 8.38 5.46 3.31
C GLY A 251 8.57 5.94 1.87
N ARG A 252 9.04 5.07 0.99
CA ARG A 252 9.18 5.37 -0.44
C ARG A 252 8.68 4.20 -1.24
N THR A 253 7.75 4.46 -2.16
CA THR A 253 7.23 3.41 -3.04
C THR A 253 8.34 2.93 -3.97
N LEU A 254 8.43 1.62 -4.17
CA LEU A 254 9.23 1.06 -5.26
C LEU A 254 8.45 1.24 -6.57
N ASP A 255 8.80 2.22 -7.38
CA ASP A 255 8.25 2.34 -8.74
C ASP A 255 8.50 1.04 -9.51
N LEU A 256 7.49 0.56 -10.24
CA LEU A 256 7.60 -0.65 -11.05
C LEU A 256 8.37 -0.43 -12.36
N GLU A 257 8.64 0.83 -12.71
CA GLU A 257 9.51 1.24 -13.81
C GLU A 257 10.86 1.80 -13.32
N PRO A 258 11.94 1.68 -14.12
CA PRO A 258 13.25 2.25 -13.79
C PRO A 258 13.22 3.77 -13.61
N ASP A 259 14.02 4.28 -12.65
CA ASP A 259 14.22 5.70 -12.38
C ASP A 259 15.71 6.09 -12.38
N PRO A 260 16.30 6.36 -13.55
CA PRO A 260 17.74 6.65 -13.64
C PRO A 260 18.13 7.99 -13.03
N ASN A 261 17.17 8.89 -12.82
CA ASN A 261 17.42 10.26 -12.38
C ASN A 261 17.04 10.49 -10.91
N CYS A 262 16.46 9.49 -10.23
CA CYS A 262 15.98 9.63 -8.86
C CYS A 262 14.91 10.72 -8.71
N GLU A 263 14.09 10.92 -9.74
CA GLU A 263 13.00 11.91 -9.78
C GLU A 263 11.65 11.28 -9.48
N ARG A 264 11.63 9.95 -9.31
CA ARG A 264 10.43 9.14 -9.23
C ARG A 264 10.16 8.58 -7.83
N LEU A 265 10.82 9.05 -6.78
CA LEU A 265 10.49 8.62 -5.42
C LEU A 265 9.17 9.26 -4.95
N VAL A 266 8.21 8.44 -4.54
CA VAL A 266 6.92 8.89 -3.98
C VAL A 266 6.88 8.53 -2.51
N SER A 267 6.45 9.47 -1.68
CA SER A 267 6.24 9.27 -0.25
C SER A 267 5.17 8.21 0.00
N GLU A 268 5.53 7.23 0.81
CA GLU A 268 4.65 6.15 1.24
C GLU A 268 4.25 6.34 2.70
N ILE A 269 2.95 6.36 2.98
CA ILE A 269 2.40 6.44 4.33
C ILE A 269 1.30 5.39 4.53
N LEU A 270 1.11 4.99 5.78
CA LEU A 270 -0.05 4.24 6.24
C LEU A 270 -0.93 5.14 7.09
N HIS A 271 -2.24 5.00 6.97
CA HIS A 271 -3.18 5.69 7.85
C HIS A 271 -4.31 4.77 8.34
N ARG A 272 -4.93 5.15 9.47
CA ARG A 272 -6.07 4.41 10.03
C ARG A 272 -7.23 4.36 9.03
N ARG A 273 -8.00 3.26 9.09
CA ARG A 273 -9.23 3.10 8.31
C ARG A 273 -10.13 4.32 8.44
N ILE A 274 -10.62 4.82 7.29
CA ILE A 274 -11.76 5.72 7.23
C ILE A 274 -12.93 5.01 6.55
N ASP A 275 -14.14 5.39 6.94
CA ASP A 275 -15.33 5.08 6.14
C ASP A 275 -15.32 5.94 4.88
N TYR A 276 -15.45 5.29 3.73
CA TYR A 276 -15.58 5.97 2.46
C TYR A 276 -16.93 6.66 2.32
N ALA A 277 -16.90 7.77 1.60
CA ALA A 277 -18.06 8.54 1.20
C ALA A 277 -17.87 8.96 -0.27
N PRO A 278 -18.96 9.32 -0.98
CA PRO A 278 -18.90 9.64 -2.41
C PRO A 278 -17.87 10.70 -2.77
N ASP A 279 -17.67 11.70 -1.89
CA ASP A 279 -16.71 12.80 -2.07
C ASP A 279 -15.25 12.35 -2.08
N HIS A 280 -14.96 11.15 -1.61
CA HIS A 280 -13.61 10.59 -1.67
C HIS A 280 -13.26 10.02 -3.05
N PHE A 281 -14.24 9.72 -3.93
CA PHE A 281 -13.94 9.19 -5.25
C PHE A 281 -13.36 10.28 -6.14
N LEU A 282 -12.10 10.16 -6.56
CA LEU A 282 -11.52 11.05 -7.57
C LEU A 282 -11.92 10.59 -8.97
N LYS A 283 -11.58 9.35 -9.33
CA LYS A 283 -11.82 8.74 -10.66
C LYS A 283 -12.04 7.24 -10.51
N PHE A 284 -12.76 6.65 -11.48
CA PHE A 284 -12.87 5.20 -11.68
C PHE A 284 -12.14 4.80 -12.96
N GLY A 285 -11.57 3.60 -12.99
CA GLY A 285 -10.88 3.10 -14.19
C GLY A 285 -10.58 1.61 -14.11
N GLU A 286 -9.96 1.10 -15.17
CA GLU A 286 -9.53 -0.29 -15.26
C GLU A 286 -8.02 -0.36 -15.49
N ILE A 287 -7.34 -1.22 -14.73
CA ILE A 287 -5.99 -1.66 -15.06
C ILE A 287 -6.15 -2.81 -16.06
N SER A 288 -5.63 -2.62 -17.26
CA SER A 288 -5.77 -3.57 -18.39
C SER A 288 -4.43 -4.11 -18.88
N THR A 289 -3.31 -3.64 -18.32
CA THR A 289 -1.96 -4.08 -18.69
C THR A 289 -1.33 -4.90 -17.56
N PRO A 290 -0.46 -5.89 -17.87
CA PRO A 290 0.38 -6.52 -16.86
C PRO A 290 1.33 -5.50 -16.20
N ILE A 291 1.94 -5.87 -15.07
CA ILE A 291 3.05 -5.08 -14.53
C ILE A 291 4.27 -5.10 -15.47
N PRO A 292 5.11 -4.05 -15.48
CA PRO A 292 6.29 -3.96 -16.33
C PRO A 292 7.24 -5.17 -16.20
N PRO A 293 7.92 -5.60 -17.29
CA PRO A 293 8.87 -6.72 -17.24
C PRO A 293 10.01 -6.54 -16.23
N HIS A 294 10.41 -5.29 -15.97
CA HIS A 294 11.47 -4.93 -15.02
C HIS A 294 11.10 -5.28 -13.57
N ALA A 295 9.80 -5.34 -13.25
CA ALA A 295 9.28 -5.67 -11.94
C ALA A 295 9.21 -7.20 -11.68
N ARG A 296 9.80 -8.04 -12.54
CA ARG A 296 9.67 -9.51 -12.48
C ARG A 296 11.00 -10.25 -12.46
N GLY A 297 10.99 -11.43 -11.81
CA GLY A 297 12.05 -12.42 -11.88
C GLY A 297 13.43 -11.80 -11.65
N LYS A 298 14.40 -12.11 -12.52
CA LYS A 298 15.76 -11.58 -12.41
C LYS A 298 15.87 -10.06 -12.62
N ALA A 299 14.97 -9.47 -13.41
CA ALA A 299 15.02 -8.02 -13.70
C ALA A 299 14.69 -7.17 -12.47
N LEU A 300 13.96 -7.73 -11.50
CA LEU A 300 13.64 -7.08 -10.22
C LEU A 300 14.90 -6.64 -9.46
N ALA A 301 16.03 -7.36 -9.61
CA ALA A 301 17.29 -6.97 -8.98
C ALA A 301 17.75 -5.58 -9.41
N ALA A 302 17.73 -5.30 -10.72
CA ALA A 302 18.14 -4.00 -11.25
C ALA A 302 17.21 -2.88 -10.78
N LEU A 303 15.90 -3.13 -10.79
CA LEU A 303 14.90 -2.17 -10.31
C LEU A 303 15.11 -1.81 -8.83
N ARG A 304 15.32 -2.83 -7.98
CA ARG A 304 15.57 -2.63 -6.54
C ARG A 304 16.91 -1.96 -6.26
N ASN A 305 17.97 -2.31 -6.99
CA ASN A 305 19.29 -1.68 -6.82
C ASN A 305 19.25 -0.20 -7.21
N GLN A 306 18.51 0.13 -8.26
CA GLN A 306 18.29 1.52 -8.66
C GLN A 306 17.50 2.30 -7.61
N HIS A 307 16.42 1.73 -7.09
CA HIS A 307 15.68 2.35 -5.99
C HIS A 307 16.56 2.56 -4.76
N LEU A 308 17.36 1.57 -4.38
CA LEU A 308 18.33 1.68 -3.28
C LEU A 308 19.33 2.82 -3.52
N PHE A 309 19.86 2.93 -4.74
CA PHE A 309 20.73 4.05 -5.12
C PHE A 309 20.02 5.40 -4.90
N CYS A 310 18.77 5.53 -5.35
CA CYS A 310 18.01 6.76 -5.16
C CYS A 310 17.72 7.08 -3.69
N LEU A 311 17.43 6.07 -2.87
CA LEU A 311 17.29 6.25 -1.41
C LEU A 311 18.58 6.74 -0.77
N ARG A 312 19.71 6.12 -1.10
CA ARG A 312 21.04 6.55 -0.59
C ARG A 312 21.35 7.98 -1.02
N TYR A 313 21.04 8.33 -2.27
CA TYR A 313 21.24 9.66 -2.82
C TYR A 313 20.37 10.72 -2.12
N GLU A 314 19.05 10.52 -2.01
CA GLU A 314 18.15 11.49 -1.37
C GLU A 314 18.44 11.68 0.13
N THR A 315 18.82 10.60 0.82
CA THR A 315 18.99 10.64 2.28
C THR A 315 20.43 10.92 2.71
N GLY A 316 21.40 10.84 1.79
CA GLY A 316 22.83 10.91 2.10
C GLY A 316 23.38 9.70 2.87
N MET A 317 22.61 8.61 2.98
CA MET A 317 22.97 7.42 3.74
C MET A 317 23.63 6.36 2.85
N GLU A 318 24.88 6.59 2.43
CA GLU A 318 25.60 5.67 1.51
C GLU A 318 25.63 4.21 1.98
N GLY A 319 25.69 3.98 3.30
CA GLY A 319 25.77 2.64 3.91
C GLY A 319 24.42 1.94 4.12
N PHE A 320 23.30 2.52 3.69
CA PHE A 320 21.99 1.88 3.85
C PHE A 320 21.82 0.71 2.89
N GLY A 321 21.43 -0.46 3.41
CA GLY A 321 21.17 -1.67 2.62
C GLY A 321 22.36 -2.19 1.81
N GLU A 322 22.10 -3.15 0.94
CA GLU A 322 23.06 -3.70 -0.01
C GLU A 322 22.39 -4.10 -1.34
N ASP A 323 23.18 -4.09 -2.41
CA ASP A 323 22.72 -4.39 -3.76
C ASP A 323 22.47 -5.89 -3.93
N ILE A 324 21.45 -6.24 -4.70
CA ILE A 324 21.18 -7.61 -5.13
C ILE A 324 22.20 -8.01 -6.19
N SER A 325 23.00 -9.05 -5.90
CA SER A 325 23.95 -9.68 -6.83
C SER A 325 23.40 -11.04 -7.29
N VAL A 326 22.94 -11.15 -8.54
CA VAL A 326 22.27 -12.35 -9.10
C VAL A 326 22.92 -12.92 -10.35
#